data_AF-A0A7C2I4K3-F1
#
_entry.id   AF-A0A7C2I4K3-F1
#
_cell.length_a   1.000
_cell.length_b   1.000
_cell.length_c   1.000
_cell.angle_alpha   90.00
_cell.angle_beta   90.00
_cell.angle_gamma   90.00
#
_symmetry.space_group_name_H-M   'P 1'
#
loop_
_entity.id
_entity.type
_entity.pdbx_description
1 polymer ?
#
loop_
_entity_poly.entity_id
_entity_poly.type
_entity_poly.pdbx_seq_one_letter_code
_entity_poly.pdbx_strand_id
1 'polypeptide(L)'
;MTPSLSSLILLSPLLLYLLHALWRLIASDNVTAVLAVVSAYVVSAVFFRLYLPSLALVPVWLPLFYAYLWLGLAGALALLGCGEFRRSGVLLRGLSLKMGSYFLSQACLLAGMLLLNPLLAGRPLQALATLPPFVALTGYALYRTLLAISRPQQRTPWWGILFALLVPPLLLGWIAEILVPLFLRYL
;
A
#
# COMPACT_ATOMS: atom_id res chain seq x y z
N MET A 1 24.32 18.72 -0.40
CA MET A 1 24.83 17.36 -0.10
C MET A 1 24.33 16.44 -1.18
N THR A 2 25.22 15.84 -1.97
CA THR A 2 24.82 14.79 -2.93
C THR A 2 24.39 13.57 -2.11
N PRO A 3 23.19 13.00 -2.35
CA PRO A 3 22.83 11.75 -1.70
C PRO A 3 23.87 10.71 -2.06
N SER A 4 24.35 9.95 -1.06
CA SER A 4 25.26 8.84 -1.34
C SER A 4 24.55 7.86 -2.28
N LEU A 5 25.32 7.20 -3.14
CA LEU A 5 24.80 6.20 -4.08
C LEU A 5 23.92 5.15 -3.36
N SER A 6 24.30 4.80 -2.13
CA SER A 6 23.53 3.92 -1.24
C SER A 6 22.12 4.42 -0.92
N SER A 7 21.95 5.71 -0.64
CA SER A 7 20.63 6.31 -0.36
C SER A 7 19.74 6.34 -1.61
N LEU A 8 20.32 6.61 -2.78
CA LEU A 8 19.58 6.58 -4.04
C LEU A 8 19.09 5.16 -4.37
N ILE A 9 19.94 4.16 -4.18
CA ILE A 9 19.58 2.75 -4.37
C ILE A 9 18.46 2.35 -3.40
N LEU A 10 18.55 2.78 -2.13
CA LEU A 10 17.55 2.46 -1.10
C LEU A 10 16.18 3.09 -1.38
N LEU A 11 16.14 4.29 -1.96
CA LEU A 11 14.89 4.99 -2.31
C LEU A 11 14.32 4.57 -3.67
N SER A 12 15.11 3.95 -4.53
CA SER A 12 14.67 3.52 -5.87
C SER A 12 13.40 2.64 -5.86
N PRO A 13 13.16 1.72 -4.90
CA PRO A 13 11.94 0.93 -4.88
C PRO A 13 10.68 1.78 -4.65
N LEU A 14 10.76 2.84 -3.86
CA LEU A 14 9.66 3.77 -3.65
C LEU A 14 9.31 4.52 -4.93
N LEU A 15 10.33 5.04 -5.61
CA LEU A 15 10.13 5.77 -6.87
C LEU A 15 9.53 4.84 -7.93
N LEU A 16 10.06 3.63 -8.09
CA LEU A 16 9.55 2.64 -9.03
C LEU A 16 8.12 2.21 -8.68
N TYR A 17 7.82 2.05 -7.39
CA TYR A 17 6.48 1.71 -6.92
C TYR A 17 5.48 2.84 -7.22
N LEU A 18 5.86 4.10 -6.98
CA LEU A 18 5.03 5.26 -7.31
C LEU A 18 4.80 5.38 -8.83
N LEU A 19 5.86 5.27 -9.63
CA LEU A 19 5.76 5.28 -11.09
C LEU A 19 4.88 4.14 -11.59
N HIS A 20 5.00 2.96 -10.99
CA HIS A 20 4.12 1.84 -11.30
C HIS A 20 2.66 2.14 -10.95
N ALA A 21 2.39 2.72 -9.79
CA ALA A 21 1.05 3.11 -9.37
C ALA A 21 0.41 4.09 -10.37
N LEU A 22 1.15 5.14 -10.74
CA LEU A 22 0.72 6.14 -11.70
C LEU A 22 0.49 5.53 -13.09
N TRP A 23 1.41 4.69 -13.56
CA TRP A 23 1.25 3.97 -14.82
C TRP A 23 -0.01 3.08 -14.80
N ARG A 24 -0.21 2.32 -13.73
CA ARG A 24 -1.40 1.46 -13.57
C ARG A 24 -2.69 2.25 -13.59
N LEU A 25 -2.70 3.42 -12.95
CA LEU A 25 -3.85 4.32 -12.90
C LEU A 25 -4.17 4.90 -14.28
N ILE A 26 -3.17 5.48 -14.96
CA ILE A 26 -3.32 6.06 -16.31
C ILE A 26 -3.76 4.97 -17.30
N ALA A 27 -3.07 3.83 -17.30
CA ALA A 27 -3.38 2.71 -18.20
C ALA A 27 -4.69 1.98 -17.85
N SER A 28 -5.34 2.31 -16.72
CA SER A 28 -6.65 1.75 -16.40
C SER A 28 -7.80 2.46 -17.12
N ASP A 29 -7.57 3.69 -17.60
CA ASP A 29 -8.56 4.56 -18.25
C ASP A 29 -9.92 4.56 -17.52
N ASN A 30 -9.87 4.68 -16.18
CA ASN A 30 -11.03 4.46 -15.32
C ASN A 30 -11.22 5.61 -14.34
N VAL A 31 -12.30 6.37 -14.53
CA VAL A 31 -12.63 7.54 -13.71
C VAL A 31 -12.81 7.16 -12.24
N THR A 32 -13.45 6.03 -11.94
CA THR A 32 -13.66 5.57 -10.56
C THR A 32 -12.34 5.31 -9.85
N ALA A 33 -11.37 4.71 -10.55
CA ALA A 33 -10.03 4.49 -10.00
C ALA A 33 -9.30 5.81 -9.72
N VAL A 34 -9.40 6.78 -10.63
CA VAL A 34 -8.83 8.13 -10.44
C VAL A 34 -9.45 8.82 -9.23
N LEU A 35 -10.77 8.82 -9.12
CA LEU A 35 -11.48 9.43 -8.00
C LEU A 35 -11.10 8.78 -6.66
N ALA A 36 -10.98 7.46 -6.61
CA ALA A 36 -10.54 6.76 -5.40
C ALA A 36 -9.13 7.18 -4.98
N VAL A 37 -8.18 7.29 -5.92
CA VAL A 37 -6.81 7.72 -5.66
C VAL A 37 -6.74 9.17 -5.20
N VAL A 38 -7.40 10.09 -5.93
CA VAL A 38 -7.41 11.52 -5.59
C VAL A 38 -8.03 11.72 -4.20
N SER A 39 -9.16 11.07 -3.92
CA SER A 39 -9.82 11.16 -2.62
C SER A 39 -8.93 10.65 -1.50
N ALA A 40 -8.27 9.51 -1.69
CA ALA A 40 -7.38 8.94 -0.69
C ALA A 40 -6.14 9.81 -0.44
N TYR A 41 -5.58 10.42 -1.49
CA TYR A 41 -4.47 11.35 -1.35
C TYR A 41 -4.88 12.61 -0.59
N VAL A 42 -6.05 13.19 -0.89
CA VAL A 42 -6.59 14.35 -0.16
C VAL A 42 -6.85 14.01 1.31
N VAL A 43 -7.46 12.86 1.60
CA VAL A 43 -7.66 12.38 2.98
C VAL A 43 -6.32 12.28 3.71
N SER A 44 -5.28 11.74 3.07
CA SER A 44 -3.94 11.63 3.64
C SER A 44 -3.30 13.00 3.89
N ALA A 45 -3.44 13.93 2.95
CA ALA A 45 -2.95 15.30 3.09
C ALA A 45 -3.64 16.02 4.25
N VAL A 46 -4.97 15.91 4.37
CA VAL A 46 -5.73 16.46 5.49
C VAL A 46 -5.24 15.86 6.81
N PHE A 47 -5.07 14.54 6.86
CA PHE A 47 -4.51 13.87 8.04
C PHE A 47 -3.15 14.47 8.43
N PHE A 48 -2.19 14.55 7.51
CA PHE A 48 -0.88 15.13 7.83
C PHE A 48 -0.95 16.61 8.21
N ARG A 49 -1.87 17.40 7.64
CA ARG A 49 -2.07 18.81 8.03
C ARG A 49 -2.57 18.94 9.46
N LEU A 50 -3.45 18.04 9.90
CA LEU A 50 -3.99 18.03 11.26
C LEU A 50 -2.91 17.64 12.29
N TYR A 51 -2.06 16.66 11.98
CA TYR A 51 -1.04 16.16 12.90
C TYR A 51 0.29 16.92 12.86
N LEU A 52 0.60 17.60 11.75
CA LEU A 52 1.82 18.40 11.56
C LEU A 52 1.47 19.84 11.15
N PRO A 53 0.70 20.59 11.97
CA PRO A 53 0.12 21.88 11.58
C PRO A 53 1.16 22.98 11.32
N SER A 54 2.32 22.90 11.98
CA SER A 54 3.42 23.87 11.84
C SER A 54 4.22 23.71 10.54
N LEU A 55 4.06 22.59 9.82
CA LEU A 55 4.84 22.28 8.63
C LEU A 55 4.00 22.46 7.36
N ALA A 56 4.03 23.66 6.78
CA ALA A 56 3.10 24.07 5.72
C ALA A 56 3.08 23.16 4.48
N LEU A 57 4.25 22.71 3.98
CA LEU A 57 4.36 21.91 2.75
C LEU A 57 4.34 20.39 2.99
N VAL A 58 4.54 19.94 4.23
CA VAL A 58 4.60 18.50 4.59
C VAL A 58 3.35 17.73 4.14
N PRO A 59 2.12 18.26 4.31
CA PRO A 59 0.90 17.59 3.84
C PRO A 59 0.89 17.26 2.34
N VAL A 60 1.65 17.99 1.53
CA VAL A 60 1.70 17.81 0.07
C VAL A 60 2.76 16.76 -0.29
N TRP A 61 4.01 16.92 0.15
CA TRP A 61 5.07 16.02 -0.30
C TRP A 61 5.20 14.75 0.53
N LEU A 62 4.84 14.75 1.81
CA LEU A 62 4.99 13.58 2.68
C LEU A 62 4.19 12.35 2.20
N PRO A 63 2.93 12.48 1.73
CA PRO A 63 2.22 11.35 1.13
C PRO A 63 2.96 10.66 -0.03
N LEU A 64 3.86 11.36 -0.74
CA LEU A 64 4.63 10.77 -1.84
C LEU A 64 5.66 9.75 -1.33
N PHE A 65 6.20 9.95 -0.13
CA PHE A 65 7.11 9.00 0.52
C PHE A 65 6.37 7.79 1.12
N TYR A 66 5.08 7.95 1.39
CA TYR A 66 4.22 6.90 1.94
C TYR A 66 3.14 6.49 0.93
N ALA A 67 3.53 6.28 -0.32
CA ALA A 67 2.57 6.02 -1.40
C ALA A 67 1.61 4.84 -1.12
N TYR A 68 2.13 3.81 -0.46
CA TYR A 68 1.36 2.65 -0.02
C TYR A 68 0.24 2.97 0.98
N LEU A 69 0.31 4.06 1.75
CA LEU A 69 -0.76 4.47 2.67
C LEU A 69 -1.98 4.94 1.89
N TRP A 70 -1.82 5.97 1.06
CA TRP A 70 -2.95 6.51 0.31
C TRP A 70 -3.41 5.54 -0.79
N LEU A 71 -2.55 4.66 -1.30
CA LEU A 71 -2.98 3.57 -2.17
C LEU A 71 -3.78 2.49 -1.44
N GLY A 72 -3.43 2.17 -0.20
CA GLY A 72 -4.23 1.29 0.65
C GLY A 72 -5.61 1.89 0.94
N LEU A 73 -5.66 3.19 1.26
CA LEU A 73 -6.91 3.94 1.42
C LEU A 73 -7.72 3.99 0.13
N ALA A 74 -7.09 4.24 -1.02
CA ALA A 74 -7.76 4.23 -2.32
C ALA A 74 -8.37 2.84 -2.61
N GLY A 75 -7.65 1.77 -2.28
CA GLY A 75 -8.16 0.42 -2.38
C GLY A 75 -9.34 0.14 -1.46
N ALA A 76 -9.32 0.70 -0.24
CA ALA A 76 -10.46 0.60 0.69
C ALA A 76 -11.69 1.35 0.15
N LEU A 77 -11.52 2.57 -0.38
CA LEU A 77 -12.59 3.33 -1.03
C LEU A 77 -13.15 2.59 -2.25
N ALA A 78 -12.29 2.01 -3.08
CA ALA A 78 -12.70 1.21 -4.23
C ALA A 78 -13.45 -0.06 -3.81
N LEU A 79 -13.06 -0.70 -2.71
CA LEU A 79 -13.79 -1.84 -2.13
C LEU A 79 -15.20 -1.44 -1.67
N LEU A 80 -15.34 -0.29 -1.02
CA LEU A 80 -16.64 0.22 -0.58
C LEU A 80 -17.54 0.61 -1.75
N GLY A 81 -16.99 1.25 -2.79
CA GLY A 81 -17.77 1.75 -3.93
C GLY A 81 -18.02 0.70 -5.03
N CYS A 82 -17.16 -0.30 -5.17
CA CYS A 82 -17.17 -1.23 -6.31
C CYS A 82 -17.15 -2.71 -5.90
N GLY A 83 -17.11 -3.03 -4.62
CA GLY A 83 -16.99 -4.40 -4.13
C GLY A 83 -18.20 -5.28 -4.45
N GLU A 84 -17.99 -6.33 -5.23
CA GLU A 84 -18.89 -7.47 -5.35
C GLU A 84 -18.33 -8.66 -4.57
N PHE A 85 -19.01 -9.02 -3.49
CA PHE A 85 -18.62 -10.10 -2.58
C PHE A 85 -19.45 -11.36 -2.87
N ARG A 86 -18.79 -12.46 -3.23
CA ARG A 86 -19.45 -13.75 -3.51
C ARG A 86 -18.76 -14.88 -2.77
N ARG A 87 -19.38 -16.07 -2.71
CA ARG A 87 -18.74 -17.26 -2.13
C ARG A 87 -17.40 -17.60 -2.78
N SER A 88 -17.24 -17.33 -4.07
CA SER A 88 -15.98 -17.58 -4.79
C SER A 88 -14.89 -16.53 -4.53
N GLY A 89 -15.20 -15.39 -3.91
CA GLY A 89 -14.24 -14.33 -3.62
C GLY A 89 -14.79 -12.93 -3.86
N VAL A 90 -13.87 -11.98 -4.06
CA VAL A 90 -14.15 -10.56 -4.23
C VAL A 90 -13.78 -10.09 -5.62
N LEU A 91 -14.63 -9.25 -6.20
CA LEU A 91 -14.42 -8.56 -7.45
C LEU A 91 -14.64 -7.06 -7.23
N LEU A 92 -13.82 -6.21 -7.84
CA LEU A 92 -14.11 -4.77 -7.93
C LEU A 92 -14.77 -4.50 -9.27
N ARG A 93 -16.11 -4.42 -9.27
CA ARG A 93 -16.92 -4.25 -10.47
C ARG A 93 -16.62 -2.91 -11.14
N GLY A 94 -16.52 -2.92 -12.46
CA GLY A 94 -16.21 -1.71 -13.23
C GLY A 94 -14.73 -1.34 -13.25
N LEU A 95 -13.86 -2.09 -12.55
CA LEU A 95 -12.41 -1.97 -12.67
C LEU A 95 -11.84 -3.12 -13.50
N SER A 96 -10.76 -2.86 -14.24
CA SER A 96 -10.00 -3.93 -14.90
C SER A 96 -9.40 -4.88 -13.85
N LEU A 97 -9.24 -6.18 -14.17
CA LEU A 97 -8.65 -7.17 -13.25
C LEU A 97 -7.33 -6.69 -12.65
N LYS A 98 -6.45 -6.10 -13.47
CA LYS A 98 -5.15 -5.59 -13.04
C LYS A 98 -5.30 -4.46 -12.02
N MET A 99 -6.22 -3.51 -12.23
CA MET A 99 -6.45 -2.42 -11.27
C MET A 99 -7.17 -2.93 -10.01
N GLY A 100 -8.13 -3.83 -10.18
CA GLY A 100 -8.85 -4.46 -9.08
C GLY A 100 -7.93 -5.22 -8.14
N SER A 101 -7.06 -6.08 -8.67
CA SER A 101 -6.05 -6.80 -7.87
C SER A 101 -5.04 -5.85 -7.24
N TYR A 102 -4.68 -4.75 -7.92
CA TYR A 102 -3.78 -3.75 -7.36
C TYR A 102 -4.41 -3.09 -6.12
N PHE A 103 -5.60 -2.51 -6.25
CA PHE A 103 -6.31 -1.91 -5.12
C PHE A 103 -6.60 -2.89 -3.99
N LEU A 104 -7.06 -4.09 -4.31
CA LEU A 104 -7.32 -5.10 -3.29
C LEU A 104 -6.06 -5.51 -2.53
N SER A 105 -4.91 -5.64 -3.23
CA SER A 105 -3.64 -5.94 -2.56
C SER A 105 -3.21 -4.83 -1.59
N GLN A 106 -3.32 -3.57 -1.99
CA GLN A 106 -2.91 -2.46 -1.13
C GLN A 106 -3.86 -2.28 0.06
N ALA A 107 -5.17 -2.47 -0.16
CA ALA A 107 -6.16 -2.45 0.90
C ALA A 107 -5.94 -3.57 1.91
N CYS A 108 -5.67 -4.80 1.44
CA CYS A 108 -5.38 -5.93 2.32
C CYS A 108 -4.08 -5.71 3.11
N LEU A 109 -3.03 -5.17 2.48
CA LEU A 109 -1.79 -4.85 3.18
C LEU A 109 -2.03 -3.83 4.29
N LEU A 110 -2.69 -2.70 3.98
CA LEU A 110 -2.98 -1.66 4.97
C LEU A 110 -3.89 -2.17 6.10
N ALA A 111 -4.97 -2.87 5.75
CA ALA A 111 -5.90 -3.44 6.74
C ALA A 111 -5.21 -4.48 7.62
N GLY A 112 -4.37 -5.33 7.04
CA GLY A 112 -3.62 -6.34 7.75
C GLY A 112 -2.56 -5.74 8.69
N MET A 113 -1.89 -4.66 8.28
CA MET A 113 -0.99 -3.89 9.14
C MET A 113 -1.72 -3.35 10.38
N LEU A 114 -2.91 -2.78 10.18
CA LEU A 114 -3.74 -2.25 11.28
C LEU A 114 -4.27 -3.37 12.19
N LEU A 115 -4.75 -4.46 11.59
CA LEU A 115 -5.33 -5.60 12.31
C LEU A 115 -4.30 -6.32 13.20
N LEU A 116 -3.09 -6.55 12.67
CA LEU A 116 -2.04 -7.28 13.39
C LEU A 116 -1.21 -6.39 14.30
N ASN A 117 -1.34 -5.06 14.20
CA ASN A 117 -0.61 -4.11 15.03
C ASN A 117 -0.65 -4.41 16.54
N PRO A 118 -1.83 -4.62 17.17
CA PRO A 118 -1.89 -4.93 18.60
C PRO A 118 -1.25 -6.28 18.95
N LEU A 119 -1.40 -7.28 18.07
CA LEU A 119 -0.86 -8.63 18.28
C LEU A 119 0.67 -8.69 18.18
N LEU A 120 1.24 -7.82 17.35
CA LEU A 120 2.68 -7.74 17.12
C LEU A 120 3.33 -6.54 17.82
N ALA A 121 2.74 -6.06 18.93
CA ALA A 121 3.30 -4.99 19.76
C ALA A 121 3.74 -3.73 18.99
N GLY A 122 2.96 -3.29 17.99
CA GLY A 122 3.26 -2.08 17.23
C GLY A 122 4.19 -2.26 16.02
N ARG A 123 4.83 -3.42 15.86
CA ARG A 123 5.87 -3.65 14.84
C ARG A 123 5.39 -3.45 13.40
N PRO A 124 4.16 -3.84 12.99
CA PRO A 124 3.67 -3.61 11.63
C PRO A 124 3.59 -2.11 11.28
N LEU A 125 3.09 -1.28 12.20
CA LEU A 125 3.07 0.18 11.98
C LEU A 125 4.45 0.81 12.06
N GLN A 126 5.36 0.27 12.88
CA GLN A 126 6.76 0.67 12.85
C GLN A 126 7.37 0.39 11.47
N ALA A 127 7.19 -0.81 10.91
CA ALA A 127 7.64 -1.15 9.56
C ALA A 127 7.09 -0.17 8.52
N LEU A 128 5.81 0.16 8.65
CA LEU A 128 5.11 1.10 7.78
C LEU A 128 5.71 2.52 7.82
N ALA A 129 6.19 2.94 8.98
CA ALA A 129 6.79 4.26 9.19
C ALA A 129 8.29 4.31 8.83
N THR A 130 9.07 3.29 9.19
CA THR A 130 10.54 3.34 9.17
C THR A 130 11.17 2.53 8.05
N LEU A 131 10.43 1.61 7.43
CA LEU A 131 10.89 0.79 6.30
C LEU A 131 10.09 1.02 4.99
N PRO A 132 9.84 2.26 4.52
CA PRO A 132 9.05 2.51 3.32
C PRO A 132 9.44 1.70 2.06
N PRO A 133 10.74 1.51 1.73
CA PRO A 133 11.11 0.72 0.54
C PRO A 133 10.68 -0.75 0.64
N PHE A 134 10.76 -1.34 1.84
CA PHE A 134 10.33 -2.74 2.06
C PHE A 134 8.82 -2.86 1.92
N VAL A 135 8.07 -1.91 2.47
CA VAL A 135 6.60 -1.88 2.35
C VAL A 135 6.18 -1.74 0.88
N ALA A 136 6.87 -0.90 0.10
CA ALA A 136 6.62 -0.74 -1.33
C ALA A 136 6.91 -2.03 -2.12
N LEU A 137 8.03 -2.70 -1.84
CA LEU A 137 8.38 -3.99 -2.46
C LEU A 137 7.34 -5.07 -2.12
N THR A 138 6.94 -5.16 -0.84
CA THR A 138 5.91 -6.09 -0.40
C THR A 138 4.56 -5.79 -1.06
N GLY A 139 4.17 -4.52 -1.14
CA GLY A 139 2.94 -4.10 -1.80
C GLY A 139 2.92 -4.48 -3.29
N TYR A 140 4.04 -4.33 -3.99
CA TYR A 140 4.17 -4.76 -5.39
C TYR A 140 4.14 -6.28 -5.53
N ALA A 141 4.91 -7.01 -4.71
CA ALA A 141 4.91 -8.47 -4.73
C ALA A 141 3.51 -9.03 -4.46
N LEU A 142 2.80 -8.46 -3.49
CA LEU A 142 1.45 -8.84 -3.15
C LEU A 142 0.46 -8.59 -4.29
N TYR A 143 0.57 -7.44 -4.97
CA TYR A 143 -0.19 -7.18 -6.18
C TYR A 143 0.02 -8.27 -7.24
N ARG A 144 1.28 -8.64 -7.52
CA ARG A 144 1.60 -9.66 -8.52
C ARG A 144 1.02 -11.02 -8.15
N THR A 145 1.10 -11.39 -6.87
CA THR A 145 0.53 -12.63 -6.33
C THR A 145 -0.99 -12.64 -6.47
N LEU A 146 -1.68 -11.60 -5.99
CA LEU A 146 -3.14 -11.53 -6.11
C LEU A 146 -3.60 -11.48 -7.56
N LEU A 147 -2.90 -10.78 -8.44
CA LEU A 147 -3.21 -10.77 -9.86
C LEU A 147 -3.10 -12.18 -10.46
N ALA A 148 -2.03 -12.91 -10.16
CA ALA A 148 -1.83 -14.26 -10.66
C ALA A 148 -2.96 -15.20 -10.22
N ILE A 149 -3.34 -15.12 -8.94
CA ILE A 149 -4.43 -15.92 -8.35
C ILE A 149 -5.80 -15.52 -8.91
N SER A 150 -6.00 -14.24 -9.25
CA SER A 150 -7.30 -13.75 -9.69
C SER A 150 -7.60 -14.00 -11.17
N ARG A 151 -6.59 -14.29 -11.99
CA ARG A 151 -6.74 -14.50 -13.45
C ARG A 151 -7.73 -15.60 -13.84
N PRO A 152 -7.69 -16.81 -13.23
CA PRO A 152 -8.52 -17.92 -13.71
C PRO A 152 -10.02 -17.64 -13.55
N GLN A 153 -10.41 -16.92 -12.50
CA GLN A 153 -11.82 -16.68 -12.16
C GLN A 153 -12.25 -15.22 -12.37
N GLN A 154 -11.34 -14.36 -12.83
CA GLN A 154 -11.49 -12.90 -12.89
C GLN A 154 -11.91 -12.28 -11.56
N ARG A 155 -11.54 -12.93 -10.44
CA ARG A 155 -11.92 -12.56 -9.06
C ARG A 155 -10.84 -13.01 -8.10
N THR A 156 -10.66 -12.29 -7.01
CA THR A 156 -9.70 -12.68 -5.97
C THR A 156 -10.39 -13.59 -4.97
N PRO A 157 -9.98 -14.86 -4.85
CA PRO A 157 -10.60 -15.80 -3.93
C PRO A 157 -10.34 -15.42 -2.48
N TRP A 158 -11.24 -15.82 -1.59
CA TRP A 158 -11.16 -15.50 -0.15
C TRP A 158 -9.85 -15.94 0.50
N TRP A 159 -9.32 -17.10 0.13
CA TRP A 159 -8.03 -17.56 0.63
C TRP A 159 -6.88 -16.63 0.22
N GLY A 160 -6.95 -16.02 -0.98
CA GLY A 160 -5.98 -15.04 -1.44
C GLY A 160 -6.07 -13.74 -0.64
N ILE A 161 -7.28 -13.32 -0.26
CA ILE A 161 -7.52 -12.16 0.61
C ILE A 161 -6.97 -12.43 2.00
N LEU A 162 -7.26 -13.60 2.58
CA LEU A 162 -6.73 -14.00 3.89
C LEU A 162 -5.21 -14.04 3.89
N PHE A 163 -4.60 -14.61 2.84
CA PHE A 163 -3.15 -14.58 2.66
C PHE A 163 -2.63 -13.14 2.65
N ALA A 164 -3.23 -12.27 1.84
CA ALA A 164 -2.82 -10.88 1.69
C ALA A 164 -2.96 -10.05 2.98
N LEU A 165 -3.97 -10.35 3.78
CA LEU A 165 -4.25 -9.68 5.05
C LEU A 165 -3.29 -10.12 6.15
N LEU A 166 -2.83 -11.38 6.14
CA LEU A 166 -2.09 -11.95 7.26
C LEU A 166 -0.59 -12.06 6.99
N VAL A 167 -0.19 -12.70 5.88
CA VAL A 167 1.20 -13.11 5.68
C VAL A 167 2.14 -11.92 5.47
N PRO A 168 1.88 -10.97 4.56
CA PRO A 168 2.80 -9.86 4.34
C PRO A 168 2.98 -8.94 5.56
N PRO A 169 1.92 -8.53 6.29
CA PRO A 169 2.07 -7.75 7.52
C PRO A 169 2.79 -8.49 8.64
N LEU A 170 2.58 -9.80 8.80
CA LEU A 170 3.37 -10.62 9.73
C LEU A 170 4.86 -10.55 9.37
N LEU A 171 5.21 -10.85 8.11
CA LEU A 171 6.60 -10.82 7.65
C LEU A 171 7.24 -9.45 7.85
N LEU A 172 6.53 -8.36 7.52
CA LEU A 172 7.04 -7.01 7.71
C LEU A 172 7.21 -6.65 9.19
N GLY A 173 6.34 -7.14 10.08
CA GLY A 173 6.52 -6.98 11.53
C GLY A 173 7.78 -7.67 12.06
N TRP A 174 8.08 -8.88 11.58
CA TRP A 174 9.32 -9.61 11.91
C TRP A 174 10.56 -8.92 11.33
N ILE A 175 10.48 -8.45 10.08
CA ILE A 175 11.57 -7.67 9.45
C ILE A 175 11.83 -6.40 10.26
N ALA A 176 10.78 -5.72 10.73
CA ALA A 176 10.93 -4.49 11.51
C ALA A 176 11.61 -4.72 12.86
N GLU A 177 11.32 -5.83 13.53
CA GLU A 177 12.00 -6.19 14.79
C GLU A 177 13.52 -6.27 14.63
N ILE A 178 13.99 -6.75 13.48
CA ILE A 178 15.42 -6.92 13.21
C ILE A 178 16.03 -5.63 12.64
N LEU A 179 15.39 -5.04 11.63
CA LEU A 179 15.98 -3.95 10.86
C LEU A 179 15.84 -2.59 11.55
N VAL A 180 14.70 -2.28 12.18
CA VAL A 180 14.49 -0.94 12.77
C VAL A 180 15.55 -0.59 13.83
N PRO A 181 15.92 -1.48 14.77
CA PRO A 181 16.99 -1.20 15.71
C PRO A 181 18.35 -0.98 15.04
N LEU A 182 18.64 -1.69 13.94
CA LEU A 182 19.87 -1.53 13.17
C LEU A 182 19.89 -0.17 12.46
N PHE A 183 18.79 0.21 11.81
CA PHE A 183 18.65 1.51 11.15
C PHE A 183 18.81 2.65 12.16
N LEU A 184 18.16 2.58 13.33
CA LEU A 184 18.25 3.65 14.34
C LEU A 184 19.61 3.75 15.05
N ARG A 185 20.43 2.69 15.02
CA ARG A 185 21.76 2.67 15.67
C ARG A 185 22.89 3.10 14.75
N TYR A 186 22.76 2.86 13.45
CA TYR A 186 23.85 2.98 12.48
C TYR A 186 23.60 4.01 11.37
N LEU A 187 22.44 4.66 11.33
CA LEU A 187 22.10 5.80 10.48
C LEU A 187 21.66 6.98 11.34
#